data_AF-A0AAE3W648-F1
#
_entry.id   AF-A0AAE3W648-F1
#
_cell.length_a   1.000
_cell.length_b   1.000
_cell.length_c   1.000
_cell.angle_alpha   90.00
_cell.angle_beta   90.00
_cell.angle_gamma   90.00
#
_symmetry.space_group_name_H-M   'P 1'
#
loop_
_entity.id
_entity.type
_entity.pdbx_description
1 polymer ?
#
loop_
_entity_poly.entity_id
_entity_poly.type
_entity_poly.pdbx_seq_one_letter_code
_entity_poly.pdbx_strand_id
1 'polypeptide(L)'
;MEQQKAPEPMQTATLAKQAGGRPPKPPSPHAERLEFVRAFIDHARAQPSPDRLYARPHTAMFVASGCAIFALLFGLVYSLFTDGRGGRDATTASATPSPTGPSTFTAVTGWDCRGEPEHVFEARGRTPQWQILAGGAWSKDGCRGNYATVPISGDQGYDDPSQVLVWAFTPGPSVDKCDVAVYTPTVDKNAVKLAPRARYYITAGRDGDDLGTFDLNQGAKPGEWLEAGSFPVANGKFTIRLGNRGKLEDGGGDRLLVAQLRVTCGKADR
;
A
#
# COMPACT_ATOMS: atom_id res chain seq x y z
N MET A 1 14.07 -54.61 -22.77
CA MET A 1 13.48 -54.28 -24.07
C MET A 1 12.09 -53.76 -23.79
N GLU A 2 11.98 -52.45 -23.57
CA GLU A 2 10.76 -51.77 -23.11
C GLU A 2 10.37 -50.79 -24.21
N GLN A 3 9.22 -51.03 -24.85
CA GLN A 3 8.77 -50.30 -26.03
C GLN A 3 8.25 -48.90 -25.63
N GLN A 4 8.98 -47.87 -26.06
CA GLN A 4 8.54 -46.48 -26.04
C GLN A 4 7.38 -46.27 -27.02
N LYS A 5 6.22 -45.87 -26.49
CA LYS A 5 5.04 -45.44 -27.24
C LYS A 5 5.21 -43.96 -27.62
N ALA A 6 5.26 -43.68 -28.92
CA ALA A 6 5.38 -42.33 -29.47
C ALA A 6 4.09 -41.50 -29.28
N PRO A 7 4.18 -40.18 -29.09
CA PRO A 7 3.02 -39.31 -28.99
C PRO A 7 2.41 -38.97 -30.37
N GLU A 8 1.07 -39.00 -30.42
CA GLU A 8 0.23 -38.60 -31.55
C GLU A 8 0.38 -37.09 -31.87
N PRO A 9 0.41 -36.69 -33.16
CA PRO A 9 0.41 -35.29 -33.54
C PRO A 9 -0.99 -34.67 -33.39
N MET A 10 -1.13 -33.71 -32.47
CA MET A 10 -2.31 -32.85 -32.42
C MET A 10 -2.40 -32.01 -33.71
N GLN A 11 -3.48 -32.24 -34.44
CA GLN A 11 -3.82 -31.56 -35.67
C GLN A 11 -4.17 -30.10 -35.41
N THR A 12 -3.39 -29.21 -36.01
CA THR A 12 -3.66 -27.79 -36.18
C THR A 12 -4.87 -27.62 -37.11
N ALA A 13 -6.06 -27.40 -36.54
CA ALA A 13 -7.25 -27.07 -37.32
C ALA A 13 -7.32 -25.56 -37.56
N THR A 14 -6.82 -25.18 -38.73
CA THR A 14 -7.11 -23.93 -39.44
C THR A 14 -8.62 -23.75 -39.60
N LEU A 15 -9.21 -22.73 -38.97
CA LEU A 15 -10.60 -22.32 -39.20
C LEU A 15 -10.69 -20.82 -39.44
N ALA A 16 -10.21 -20.42 -40.63
CA ALA A 16 -10.37 -19.08 -41.17
C ALA A 16 -10.98 -19.18 -42.58
N LYS A 17 -12.31 -19.31 -42.67
CA LYS A 17 -13.11 -18.84 -43.81
C LYS A 17 -14.59 -19.17 -43.58
N GLN A 18 -15.40 -18.13 -43.39
CA GLN A 18 -16.78 -17.93 -43.88
C GLN A 18 -17.59 -17.12 -42.87
N ALA A 19 -17.80 -15.84 -43.19
CA ALA A 19 -19.12 -15.22 -43.21
C ALA A 19 -18.95 -13.71 -43.44
N GLY A 20 -19.30 -13.24 -44.64
CA GLY A 20 -19.64 -11.84 -44.89
C GLY A 20 -20.98 -11.51 -44.22
N GLY A 21 -21.00 -11.49 -42.88
CA GLY A 21 -22.15 -11.13 -42.07
C GLY A 21 -22.06 -9.68 -41.65
N ARG A 22 -23.15 -8.93 -41.82
CA ARG A 22 -23.36 -7.57 -41.29
C ARG A 22 -22.87 -7.48 -39.83
N PRO A 23 -22.28 -6.35 -39.40
CA PRO A 23 -21.92 -6.14 -38.00
C PRO A 23 -23.15 -6.38 -37.11
N PRO A 24 -22.99 -7.07 -35.97
CA PRO A 24 -24.09 -7.34 -35.06
C PRO A 24 -24.70 -6.02 -34.62
N LYS A 25 -26.03 -5.91 -34.79
CA LYS A 25 -26.79 -4.75 -34.34
C LYS A 25 -26.54 -4.58 -32.83
N PRO A 26 -26.21 -3.36 -32.36
CA PRO A 26 -26.00 -3.15 -30.94
C PRO A 26 -27.23 -3.60 -30.14
N PRO A 27 -27.03 -4.24 -28.98
CA PRO A 27 -28.13 -4.71 -28.15
C PRO A 27 -29.05 -3.53 -27.83
N SER A 28 -30.36 -3.77 -27.84
CA SER A 28 -31.30 -2.73 -27.47
C SER A 28 -31.09 -2.37 -25.99
N PRO A 29 -31.33 -1.11 -25.57
CA PRO A 29 -31.21 -0.69 -24.16
C PRO A 29 -32.03 -1.54 -23.18
N HIS A 30 -33.06 -2.22 -23.70
CA HIS A 30 -33.90 -3.15 -22.93
C HIS A 30 -33.19 -4.49 -22.66
N ALA A 31 -32.38 -4.99 -23.61
CA ALA A 31 -31.61 -6.21 -23.43
C ALA A 31 -30.51 -6.03 -22.38
N GLU A 32 -29.83 -4.88 -22.39
CA GLU A 32 -28.79 -4.53 -21.42
C GLU A 32 -29.34 -4.41 -19.99
N ARG A 33 -30.53 -3.82 -19.83
CA ARG A 33 -31.22 -3.76 -18.52
C ARG A 33 -31.60 -5.15 -18.00
N LEU A 34 -32.03 -6.07 -18.87
CA LEU A 34 -32.37 -7.43 -18.46
C LEU A 34 -31.16 -8.25 -18.04
N GLU A 35 -30.01 -8.08 -18.71
CA GLU A 35 -28.76 -8.72 -18.29
C GLU A 35 -28.27 -8.19 -16.94
N PHE A 36 -28.35 -6.88 -16.72
CA PHE A 36 -28.00 -6.29 -15.43
C PHE A 36 -28.89 -6.82 -14.29
N VAL A 37 -30.21 -6.86 -14.49
CA VAL A 37 -31.16 -7.39 -13.48
C VAL A 37 -30.89 -8.87 -13.21
N ARG A 38 -30.56 -9.65 -14.25
CA ARG A 38 -30.22 -11.06 -14.11
C ARG A 38 -28.94 -11.26 -13.29
N ALA A 39 -27.87 -10.51 -13.61
CA ALA A 39 -26.61 -10.55 -12.87
C ALA A 39 -26.79 -10.14 -11.40
N PHE A 40 -27.64 -9.15 -11.13
CA PHE A 40 -27.93 -8.71 -9.77
C PHE A 40 -28.70 -9.77 -8.96
N ILE A 41 -29.69 -10.43 -9.56
CA ILE A 41 -30.44 -11.52 -8.90
C ILE A 41 -29.52 -12.71 -8.61
N ASP A 42 -28.62 -13.05 -9.53
CA ASP A 42 -27.66 -14.15 -9.33
C ASP A 42 -26.65 -13.83 -8.22
N HIS A 43 -26.20 -12.58 -8.08
CA HIS A 43 -25.37 -12.17 -6.96
C HIS A 43 -26.11 -12.12 -5.62
N ALA A 44 -27.40 -11.73 -5.61
CA ALA A 44 -28.19 -11.71 -4.38
C ALA A 44 -28.54 -13.11 -3.85
N ARG A 45 -28.48 -14.15 -4.69
CA ARG A 45 -28.72 -15.55 -4.31
C ARG A 45 -27.47 -16.31 -3.89
N ALA A 46 -26.28 -15.72 -4.01
CA ALA A 46 -25.06 -16.31 -3.48
C ALA A 46 -25.16 -16.36 -1.94
N GLN A 47 -25.58 -17.51 -1.42
CA GLN A 47 -25.59 -17.73 0.03
C GLN A 47 -24.17 -17.56 0.57
N PRO A 48 -24.00 -16.89 1.72
CA PRO A 48 -22.69 -16.75 2.35
C PRO A 48 -22.11 -18.14 2.62
N SER A 49 -20.87 -18.36 2.15
CA SER A 49 -20.15 -19.62 2.34
C SER A 49 -20.16 -20.00 3.83
N PRO A 50 -20.50 -21.25 4.18
CA PRO A 50 -20.57 -21.70 5.57
C PRO A 50 -19.22 -21.71 6.30
N ASP A 51 -18.11 -21.41 5.61
CA ASP A 51 -16.75 -21.40 6.15
C ASP A 51 -16.34 -20.10 6.86
N ARG A 52 -17.27 -19.16 7.11
CA ARG A 52 -16.96 -18.12 8.10
C ARG A 52 -16.88 -18.77 9.47
N LEU A 53 -15.64 -18.96 9.95
CA LEU A 53 -15.30 -19.25 11.34
C LEU A 53 -15.95 -18.21 12.25
N TYR A 54 -17.20 -18.47 12.65
CA TYR A 54 -17.85 -17.75 13.73
C TYR A 54 -17.09 -18.12 15.00
N ALA A 55 -16.24 -17.20 15.47
CA ALA A 55 -15.70 -17.30 16.81
C ALA A 55 -16.90 -17.31 17.76
N ARG A 56 -17.10 -18.45 18.45
CA ARG A 56 -18.18 -18.57 19.42
C ARG A 56 -18.04 -17.44 20.43
N PRO A 57 -19.12 -16.73 20.79
CA PRO A 57 -19.06 -15.52 21.62
C PRO A 57 -18.35 -15.76 22.96
N HIS A 58 -18.44 -16.99 23.50
CA HIS A 58 -17.74 -17.41 24.70
C HIS A 58 -16.21 -17.34 24.55
N THR A 59 -15.67 -17.75 23.39
CA THR A 59 -14.23 -17.73 23.12
C THR A 59 -13.70 -16.29 23.09
N ALA A 60 -14.44 -15.36 22.50
CA ALA A 60 -14.08 -13.94 22.49
C ALA A 60 -14.06 -13.35 23.91
N MET A 61 -15.02 -13.73 24.77
CA MET A 61 -15.05 -13.29 26.18
C MET A 61 -13.87 -13.82 27.01
N PHE A 62 -13.47 -15.08 26.82
CA PHE A 62 -12.32 -15.64 27.55
C PHE A 62 -11.00 -14.97 27.17
N VAL A 63 -10.77 -14.69 25.89
CA VAL A 63 -9.54 -14.04 25.43
C VAL A 63 -9.43 -12.59 25.93
N ALA A 64 -10.52 -11.82 25.86
CA ALA A 64 -10.53 -10.45 26.36
C ALA A 64 -10.28 -10.38 27.88
N SER A 65 -10.87 -11.30 28.65
CA SER A 65 -10.67 -11.37 30.10
C SER A 65 -9.24 -11.75 30.48
N GLY A 66 -8.63 -12.70 29.76
CA GLY A 66 -7.24 -13.11 29.97
C GLY A 66 -6.25 -11.97 29.78
N CYS A 67 -6.43 -11.15 28.73
CA CYS A 67 -5.56 -10.00 28.46
C CYS A 67 -5.64 -8.93 29.57
N ALA A 68 -6.83 -8.67 30.12
CA ALA A 68 -7.01 -7.68 31.18
C ALA A 68 -6.32 -8.11 32.49
N ILE A 69 -6.46 -9.38 32.88
CA ILE A 69 -5.80 -9.93 34.08
C ILE A 69 -4.28 -9.88 33.92
N PHE A 70 -3.77 -10.25 32.74
CA PHE A 70 -2.32 -10.22 32.48
C PHE A 70 -1.74 -8.80 32.56
N ALA A 71 -2.43 -7.79 32.02
CA ALA A 71 -1.99 -6.40 32.10
C ALA A 71 -1.94 -5.87 33.55
N LEU A 72 -2.92 -6.23 34.38
CA LEU A 72 -2.94 -5.84 35.79
C LEU A 72 -1.81 -6.50 36.58
N LEU A 73 -1.58 -7.79 36.38
CA LEU A 73 -0.48 -8.52 37.04
C LEU A 73 0.88 -7.97 36.60
N PHE A 74 1.06 -7.71 35.31
CA PHE A 74 2.32 -7.18 34.79
C PHE A 74 2.59 -5.76 35.30
N GLY A 75 1.57 -4.90 35.38
CA GLY A 75 1.69 -3.55 35.94
C GLY A 75 2.06 -3.56 37.43
N LEU A 76 1.47 -4.47 38.22
CA LEU A 76 1.72 -4.59 39.66
C LEU A 76 3.12 -5.16 39.96
N VAL A 77 3.59 -6.10 39.14
CA VAL A 77 4.97 -6.59 39.21
C VAL A 77 5.94 -5.50 38.78
N TYR A 78 5.66 -4.75 37.71
CA TYR A 78 6.53 -3.67 37.24
C TYR A 78 6.68 -2.56 38.27
N SER A 79 5.60 -2.17 38.97
CA SER A 79 5.68 -1.14 40.02
C SER A 79 6.55 -1.57 41.21
N LEU A 80 6.57 -2.86 41.55
CA LEU A 80 7.41 -3.41 42.63
C LEU A 80 8.91 -3.40 42.26
N PHE A 81 9.25 -3.41 40.97
CA PHE A 81 10.64 -3.33 40.51
C PHE A 81 11.12 -1.90 40.25
N THR A 82 10.23 -0.91 40.19
CA THR A 82 10.59 0.50 39.90
C THR A 82 10.70 1.42 41.12
N ASP A 83 10.45 0.94 42.34
CA ASP A 83 10.71 1.71 43.56
C ASP A 83 12.20 1.74 43.90
N GLY A 84 12.92 2.68 43.30
CA GLY A 84 14.36 2.81 43.52
C GLY A 84 15.05 3.96 42.81
N ARG A 85 14.47 5.15 42.75
CA ARG A 85 15.24 6.40 42.58
C ARG A 85 14.46 7.60 43.10
N GLY A 86 14.74 7.94 44.35
CA GLY A 86 14.41 9.23 44.93
C GLY A 86 15.18 10.37 44.25
N GLY A 87 14.58 11.55 44.27
CA GLY A 87 15.17 12.78 43.79
C GLY A 87 14.15 13.91 43.70
N ARG A 88 13.68 14.37 44.86
CA ARG A 88 13.25 15.77 45.00
C ARG A 88 14.51 16.61 44.85
N ASP A 89 14.53 17.59 43.95
CA ASP A 89 15.03 18.95 44.21
C ASP A 89 14.94 19.86 42.98
N ALA A 90 14.66 21.13 43.29
CA ALA A 90 14.95 22.35 42.54
C ALA A 90 14.15 22.64 41.25
N THR A 91 13.04 23.34 41.45
CA THR A 91 12.58 24.45 40.62
C THR A 91 13.76 25.35 40.22
N THR A 92 14.25 25.21 39.00
CA THR A 92 14.96 26.28 38.29
C THR A 92 14.25 26.45 36.97
N ALA A 93 13.67 27.64 36.75
CA ALA A 93 13.10 28.03 35.48
C ALA A 93 14.21 28.09 34.43
N SER A 94 14.42 27.00 33.71
CA SER A 94 15.17 26.99 32.47
C SER A 94 14.32 27.74 31.45
N ALA A 95 14.72 28.97 31.11
CA ALA A 95 14.25 29.64 29.92
C ALA A 95 14.59 28.74 28.73
N THR A 96 13.58 28.10 28.15
CA THR A 96 13.73 27.30 26.94
C THR A 96 14.27 28.22 25.85
N PRO A 97 15.45 27.96 25.27
CA PRO A 97 15.86 28.68 24.08
C PRO A 97 14.81 28.41 23.00
N SER A 98 14.16 29.47 22.52
CA SER A 98 13.34 29.37 21.31
C SER A 98 14.21 28.75 20.22
N PRO A 99 13.82 27.62 19.61
CA PRO A 99 14.59 27.07 18.51
C PRO A 99 14.43 28.01 17.32
N THR A 100 15.37 28.92 17.16
CA THR A 100 15.52 29.79 15.98
C THR A 100 16.26 29.03 14.88
N GLY A 101 15.80 27.82 14.59
CA GLY A 101 16.18 27.07 13.40
C GLY A 101 15.02 27.09 12.40
N PRO A 102 15.26 27.05 11.08
CA PRO A 102 14.19 26.79 10.14
C PRO A 102 13.50 25.48 10.54
N SER A 103 12.19 25.52 10.78
CA SER A 103 11.41 24.33 11.10
C SER A 103 11.40 23.43 9.86
N THR A 104 12.33 22.49 9.78
CA THR A 104 12.35 21.46 8.75
C THR A 104 11.35 20.38 9.12
N PHE A 105 10.44 20.06 8.22
CA PHE A 105 9.55 18.91 8.38
C PHE A 105 10.26 17.68 7.81
N THR A 106 10.37 16.61 8.59
CA THR A 106 10.87 15.32 8.09
C THR A 106 9.99 14.21 8.64
N ALA A 107 9.46 13.38 7.76
CA ALA A 107 8.56 12.30 8.14
C ALA A 107 8.78 11.07 7.26
N VAL A 108 8.56 9.90 7.86
CA VAL A 108 8.54 8.62 7.17
C VAL A 108 7.20 7.94 7.45
N THR A 109 6.53 7.48 6.41
CA THR A 109 5.32 6.66 6.57
C THR A 109 5.24 5.62 5.47
N GLY A 110 4.38 4.63 5.64
CA GLY A 110 4.19 3.58 4.65
C GLY A 110 3.69 2.29 5.24
N TRP A 111 3.89 1.22 4.48
CA TRP A 111 3.48 -0.11 4.92
C TRP A 111 4.08 -0.43 6.29
N ASP A 112 3.23 -0.86 7.23
CA ASP A 112 3.63 -1.26 8.58
C ASP A 112 4.39 -0.19 9.40
N CYS A 113 4.17 1.08 9.07
CA CYS A 113 4.52 2.22 9.92
C CYS A 113 3.35 2.58 10.83
N ARG A 114 3.65 3.05 12.04
CA ARG A 114 2.67 3.72 12.88
C ARG A 114 2.20 5.00 12.18
N GLY A 115 0.88 5.18 12.05
CA GLY A 115 0.32 6.42 11.51
C GLY A 115 0.32 7.53 12.55
N GLU A 116 0.59 8.76 12.10
CA GLU A 116 0.51 9.99 12.90
C GLU A 116 -0.37 11.02 12.17
N PRO A 117 -0.95 12.01 12.87
CA PRO A 117 -1.83 13.01 12.23
C PRO A 117 -1.18 13.75 11.06
N GLU A 118 0.12 14.01 11.14
CA GLU A 118 0.90 14.75 10.16
C GLU A 118 1.39 13.87 9.01
N HIS A 119 1.44 12.55 9.20
CA HIS A 119 1.87 11.60 8.17
C HIS A 119 1.23 10.22 8.35
N VAL A 120 0.48 9.78 7.34
CA VAL A 120 -0.25 8.51 7.39
C VAL A 120 -0.17 7.77 6.07
N PHE A 121 -0.09 6.47 6.16
CA PHE A 121 -0.24 5.56 5.03
C PHE A 121 -1.60 4.88 5.07
N GLU A 122 -2.27 4.82 3.93
CA GLU A 122 -3.53 4.12 3.75
C GLU A 122 -3.44 3.14 2.58
N ALA A 123 -3.94 1.93 2.83
CA ALA A 123 -4.16 0.90 1.83
C ALA A 123 -5.63 0.48 1.82
N ARG A 124 -6.28 0.50 0.66
CA ARG A 124 -7.62 -0.06 0.43
C ARG A 124 -7.64 -0.93 -0.82
N GLY A 125 -8.69 -1.76 -0.94
CA GLY A 125 -8.84 -2.66 -2.09
C GLY A 125 -7.95 -3.90 -2.03
N ARG A 126 -7.56 -4.33 -0.82
CA ARG A 126 -6.70 -5.50 -0.66
C ARG A 126 -7.38 -6.74 -1.22
N THR A 127 -6.67 -7.45 -2.08
CA THR A 127 -7.11 -8.73 -2.66
C THR A 127 -6.27 -9.88 -2.10
N PRO A 128 -6.69 -11.15 -2.28
CA PRO A 128 -5.87 -12.30 -1.93
C PRO A 128 -4.52 -12.35 -2.67
N GLN A 129 -4.40 -11.61 -3.77
CA GLN A 129 -3.17 -11.50 -4.54
C GLN A 129 -2.14 -10.59 -3.87
N TRP A 130 -2.50 -9.80 -2.85
CA TRP A 130 -1.53 -8.99 -2.10
C TRP A 130 -0.70 -9.87 -1.18
N GLN A 131 0.61 -9.72 -1.22
CA GLN A 131 1.52 -10.45 -0.33
C GLN A 131 2.10 -9.48 0.68
N ILE A 132 2.17 -9.89 1.94
CA ILE A 132 2.93 -9.18 2.97
C ILE A 132 4.20 -9.98 3.19
N LEU A 133 5.33 -9.32 3.08
CA LEU A 133 6.64 -9.91 3.25
C LEU A 133 7.30 -9.30 4.48
N ALA A 134 7.86 -10.18 5.31
CA ALA A 134 8.50 -9.79 6.55
C ALA A 134 9.97 -9.44 6.32
N GLY A 135 10.41 -8.33 6.91
CA GLY A 135 11.79 -7.86 6.80
C GLY A 135 12.13 -7.27 5.43
N GLY A 136 13.34 -6.74 5.30
CA GLY A 136 13.86 -6.15 4.07
C GLY A 136 13.41 -4.72 3.79
N ALA A 137 12.38 -4.20 4.47
CA ALA A 137 11.92 -2.81 4.37
C ALA A 137 12.51 -1.91 5.49
N TRP A 138 12.14 -0.63 5.51
CA TRP A 138 12.62 0.31 6.54
C TRP A 138 12.03 0.01 7.91
N SER A 139 12.90 -0.13 8.92
CA SER A 139 12.56 -0.56 10.28
C SER A 139 12.82 0.49 11.36
N LYS A 140 12.88 1.77 10.97
CA LYS A 140 13.03 2.92 11.90
C LYS A 140 11.84 3.85 11.77
N ASP A 141 11.83 4.94 12.55
CA ASP A 141 10.82 6.01 12.48
C ASP A 141 9.39 5.49 12.67
N GLY A 142 9.21 4.51 13.56
CA GLY A 142 7.90 3.89 13.83
C GLY A 142 7.48 2.80 12.83
N CYS A 143 8.35 2.43 11.87
CA CYS A 143 8.13 1.34 10.93
C CYS A 143 8.76 0.02 11.42
N ARG A 144 8.11 -1.11 11.10
CA ARG A 144 8.55 -2.44 11.56
C ARG A 144 9.41 -3.21 10.56
N GLY A 145 9.70 -2.64 9.38
CA GLY A 145 10.54 -3.29 8.37
C GLY A 145 9.83 -4.28 7.45
N ASN A 146 8.50 -4.32 7.46
CA ASN A 146 7.71 -5.12 6.53
C ASN A 146 7.29 -4.30 5.31
N TYR A 147 6.96 -4.99 4.22
CA TYR A 147 6.43 -4.37 3.01
C TYR A 147 5.34 -5.24 2.40
N ALA A 148 4.54 -4.66 1.51
CA ALA A 148 3.59 -5.40 0.70
C ALA A 148 4.02 -5.43 -0.76
N THR A 149 3.53 -6.42 -1.48
CA THR A 149 3.55 -6.43 -2.94
C THR A 149 2.13 -6.50 -3.46
N VAL A 150 1.85 -5.76 -4.53
CA VAL A 150 0.52 -5.71 -5.17
C VAL A 150 0.65 -6.06 -6.64
N PRO A 151 -0.34 -6.75 -7.24
CA PRO A 151 -0.33 -7.01 -8.67
C PRO A 151 -0.53 -5.69 -9.44
N ILE A 152 0.09 -5.59 -10.63
CA ILE A 152 -0.32 -4.59 -11.61
C ILE A 152 -1.70 -4.95 -12.19
N SER A 153 -2.41 -3.97 -12.74
CA SER A 153 -3.78 -4.10 -13.24
C SER A 153 -3.92 -5.00 -14.47
N GLY A 154 -2.82 -5.22 -15.22
CA GLY A 154 -2.83 -5.87 -16.52
C GLY A 154 -3.19 -4.94 -17.67
N ASP A 155 -3.54 -3.69 -17.38
CA ASP A 155 -3.83 -2.64 -18.36
C ASP A 155 -2.77 -1.54 -18.28
N GLN A 156 -2.14 -1.23 -19.42
CA GLN A 156 -1.09 -0.21 -19.50
C GLN A 156 -1.62 1.23 -19.29
N GLY A 157 -2.89 1.48 -19.61
CA GLY A 157 -3.53 2.80 -19.54
C GLY A 157 -4.29 3.05 -18.24
N TYR A 158 -4.59 2.01 -17.47
CA TYR A 158 -5.60 2.07 -16.41
C TYR A 158 -5.06 1.64 -15.04
N ASP A 159 -5.14 2.55 -14.07
CA ASP A 159 -5.01 2.20 -12.65
C ASP A 159 -6.36 1.67 -12.15
N ASP A 160 -6.36 0.57 -11.42
CA ASP A 160 -7.54 0.02 -10.74
C ASP A 160 -7.99 0.99 -9.62
N PRO A 161 -9.14 1.66 -9.75
CA PRO A 161 -9.60 2.64 -8.76
C PRO A 161 -10.00 1.98 -7.43
N SER A 162 -10.22 0.67 -7.41
CA SER A 162 -10.52 -0.05 -6.17
C SER A 162 -9.28 -0.23 -5.29
N GLN A 163 -8.09 -0.21 -5.87
CA GLN A 163 -6.81 -0.34 -5.16
C GLN A 163 -6.22 1.04 -4.87
N VAL A 164 -6.23 1.41 -3.59
CA VAL A 164 -5.76 2.71 -3.13
C VAL A 164 -4.53 2.51 -2.26
N LEU A 165 -3.42 3.11 -2.65
CA LEU A 165 -2.14 3.09 -1.93
C LEU A 165 -1.65 4.53 -1.81
N VAL A 166 -1.88 5.15 -0.65
CA VAL A 166 -1.68 6.60 -0.48
C VAL A 166 -0.85 6.88 0.77
N TRP A 167 0.19 7.70 0.60
CA TRP A 167 0.96 8.32 1.66
C TRP A 167 0.54 9.80 1.73
N ALA A 168 0.04 10.23 2.89
CA ALA A 168 -0.37 11.61 3.11
C ALA A 168 0.59 12.30 4.07
N PHE A 169 0.92 13.56 3.78
CA PHE A 169 1.82 14.38 4.59
C PHE A 169 1.23 15.79 4.78
N THR A 170 1.38 16.33 6.00
CA THR A 170 0.90 17.66 6.40
C THR A 170 2.04 18.47 7.02
N PRO A 171 3.02 18.92 6.20
CA PRO A 171 4.17 19.68 6.69
C PRO A 171 3.83 21.08 7.24
N GLY A 172 2.62 21.59 6.97
CA GLY A 172 2.13 22.87 7.47
C GLY A 172 2.19 24.00 6.44
N PRO A 173 1.50 25.13 6.71
CA PRO A 173 1.16 26.14 5.71
C PRO A 173 2.36 26.99 5.22
N SER A 174 3.51 26.92 5.88
CA SER A 174 4.72 27.66 5.50
C SER A 174 5.65 26.90 4.57
N VAL A 175 5.30 25.66 4.21
CA VAL A 175 6.10 24.79 3.34
C VAL A 175 5.54 24.85 1.93
N ASP A 176 6.43 25.09 0.96
CA ASP A 176 6.11 25.19 -0.46
C ASP A 176 6.56 23.95 -1.25
N LYS A 177 7.63 23.29 -0.82
CA LYS A 177 8.19 22.11 -1.48
C LYS A 177 8.75 21.09 -0.49
N CYS A 178 8.73 19.84 -0.90
CA CYS A 178 9.41 18.77 -0.18
C CYS A 178 10.11 17.81 -1.13
N ASP A 179 11.28 17.35 -0.70
CA ASP A 179 12.01 16.25 -1.32
C ASP A 179 11.37 14.93 -0.90
N VAL A 180 11.12 14.07 -1.89
CA VAL A 180 10.49 12.76 -1.73
C VAL A 180 11.52 11.68 -2.04
N ALA A 181 11.60 10.70 -1.15
CA ALA A 181 12.37 9.47 -1.36
C ALA A 181 11.51 8.23 -1.11
N VAL A 182 11.73 7.18 -1.91
CA VAL A 182 11.05 5.89 -1.79
C VAL A 182 12.06 4.85 -1.33
N TYR A 183 11.75 4.12 -0.25
CA TYR A 183 12.58 2.99 0.17
C TYR A 183 12.35 1.80 -0.75
N THR A 184 13.43 1.16 -1.22
CA THR A 184 13.34 -0.09 -1.99
C THR A 184 13.66 -1.27 -1.09
N PRO A 185 12.68 -2.13 -0.76
CA PRO A 185 12.94 -3.30 0.05
C PRO A 185 13.96 -4.25 -0.58
N THR A 186 14.67 -5.00 0.27
CA THR A 186 15.42 -6.18 -0.19
C THR A 186 14.42 -7.31 -0.47
N VAL A 187 14.34 -7.76 -1.72
CA VAL A 187 13.37 -8.75 -2.19
C VAL A 187 14.08 -9.97 -2.78
N ASP A 188 13.58 -11.17 -2.48
CA ASP A 188 13.96 -12.36 -3.24
C ASP A 188 13.35 -12.31 -4.65
N LYS A 189 14.22 -12.07 -5.65
CA LYS A 189 13.83 -11.94 -7.06
C LYS A 189 13.31 -13.25 -7.65
N ASN A 190 13.56 -14.38 -7.01
CA ASN A 190 12.99 -15.67 -7.43
C ASN A 190 11.53 -15.82 -6.95
N ALA A 191 11.16 -15.12 -5.87
CA ALA A 191 9.82 -15.17 -5.29
C ALA A 191 8.88 -14.08 -5.82
N VAL A 192 9.43 -12.92 -6.20
CA VAL A 192 8.66 -11.76 -6.65
C VAL A 192 9.23 -11.23 -7.96
N LYS A 193 8.42 -11.30 -9.02
CA LYS A 193 8.69 -10.63 -10.29
C LYS A 193 8.26 -9.18 -10.19
N LEU A 194 9.21 -8.25 -10.26
CA LEU A 194 8.93 -6.81 -10.13
C LEU A 194 8.51 -6.21 -11.47
N ALA A 195 7.50 -5.34 -11.45
CA ALA A 195 7.17 -4.51 -12.59
C ALA A 195 8.37 -3.59 -12.95
N PRO A 196 8.62 -3.35 -14.24
CA PRO A 196 9.79 -2.58 -14.69
C PRO A 196 9.75 -1.11 -14.26
N ARG A 197 8.55 -0.56 -14.03
CA ARG A 197 8.34 0.81 -13.56
C ARG A 197 7.13 0.89 -12.63
N ALA A 198 7.27 1.63 -11.55
CA ALA A 198 6.20 2.03 -10.65
C ALA A 198 5.91 3.52 -10.84
N ARG A 199 4.64 3.87 -11.06
CA ARG A 199 4.21 5.26 -11.26
C ARG A 199 3.57 5.82 -10.00
N TYR A 200 4.06 6.96 -9.57
CA TYR A 200 3.55 7.71 -8.44
C TYR A 200 2.92 9.03 -8.90
N TYR A 201 1.80 9.38 -8.26
CA TYR A 201 1.04 10.60 -8.48
C TYR A 201 1.09 11.45 -7.23
N ILE A 202 1.26 12.75 -7.38
CA ILE A 202 1.31 13.70 -6.28
C ILE A 202 0.14 14.64 -6.43
N THR A 203 -0.64 14.80 -5.38
CA THR A 203 -1.86 15.62 -5.40
C THR A 203 -1.94 16.53 -4.18
N ALA A 204 -2.72 17.62 -4.31
CA ALA A 204 -2.99 18.60 -3.26
C ALA A 204 -3.91 18.04 -2.16
N GLY A 205 -3.41 17.04 -1.44
CA GLY A 205 -4.25 16.15 -0.62
C GLY A 205 -4.97 15.11 -1.49
N ARG A 206 -5.79 14.28 -0.85
CA ARG A 206 -6.33 13.04 -1.44
C ARG A 206 -7.17 13.26 -2.69
N ASP A 207 -7.98 14.30 -2.67
CA ASP A 207 -8.93 14.64 -3.74
C ASP A 207 -8.58 16.00 -4.38
N GLY A 208 -7.35 16.45 -4.18
CA GLY A 208 -6.88 17.73 -4.70
C GLY A 208 -6.29 17.64 -6.11
N ASP A 209 -5.94 18.81 -6.64
CA ASP A 209 -5.32 18.94 -7.95
C ASP A 209 -4.01 18.15 -8.07
N ASP A 210 -3.68 17.74 -9.31
CA ASP A 210 -2.41 17.12 -9.63
C ASP A 210 -1.26 18.12 -9.45
N LEU A 211 -0.26 17.69 -8.68
CA LEU A 211 0.95 18.45 -8.36
C LEU A 211 2.17 17.90 -9.09
N GLY A 212 2.07 16.69 -9.64
CA GLY A 212 3.11 16.08 -10.45
C GLY A 212 3.08 14.55 -10.40
N THR A 213 3.98 13.95 -11.17
CA THR A 213 4.14 12.49 -11.21
C THR A 213 5.62 12.14 -11.30
N PHE A 214 5.97 10.92 -10.89
CA PHE A 214 7.28 10.35 -11.14
C PHE A 214 7.20 8.84 -11.34
N ASP A 215 8.17 8.31 -12.09
CA ASP A 215 8.36 6.87 -12.30
C ASP A 215 9.61 6.40 -11.58
N LEU A 216 9.58 5.19 -11.04
CA LEU A 216 10.70 4.62 -10.31
C LEU A 216 10.90 3.14 -10.65
N ASN A 217 12.15 2.72 -10.78
CA ASN A 217 12.52 1.30 -10.86
C ASN A 217 12.70 0.76 -9.44
N GLN A 218 11.68 0.06 -8.92
CA GLN A 218 11.68 -0.43 -7.54
C GLN A 218 12.66 -1.58 -7.28
N GLY A 219 13.20 -2.19 -8.35
CA GLY A 219 14.25 -3.19 -8.25
C GLY A 219 15.67 -2.60 -8.18
N ALA A 220 15.80 -1.27 -8.29
CA ALA A 220 17.08 -0.58 -8.19
C ALA A 220 17.51 -0.40 -6.73
N LYS A 221 18.80 -0.61 -6.46
CA LYS A 221 19.46 -0.37 -5.15
C LYS A 221 18.67 -0.93 -3.94
N PRO A 222 18.43 -2.25 -3.86
CA PRO A 222 17.68 -2.83 -2.76
C PRO A 222 18.29 -2.49 -1.41
N GLY A 223 17.45 -2.15 -0.44
CA GLY A 223 17.84 -1.72 0.91
C GLY A 223 18.15 -0.23 1.04
N GLU A 224 17.96 0.57 -0.02
CA GLU A 224 18.31 1.99 -0.05
C GLU A 224 17.09 2.91 -0.25
N TRP A 225 17.30 4.19 0.01
CA TRP A 225 16.37 5.26 -0.38
C TRP A 225 16.68 5.71 -1.80
N LEU A 226 15.67 5.69 -2.66
CA LEU A 226 15.73 6.25 -3.99
C LEU A 226 15.07 7.64 -3.99
N GLU A 227 15.86 8.66 -4.31
CA GLU A 227 15.39 10.03 -4.42
C GLU A 227 14.49 10.18 -5.67
N ALA A 228 13.25 10.64 -5.46
CA ALA A 228 12.27 10.87 -6.52
C ALA A 228 12.28 12.32 -7.01
N GLY A 229 12.73 13.25 -6.17
CA GLY A 229 12.83 14.67 -6.49
C GLY A 229 12.05 15.56 -5.52
N SER A 230 11.98 16.85 -5.86
CA SER A 230 11.34 17.90 -5.06
C SER A 230 10.00 18.28 -5.66
N PHE A 231 8.93 18.25 -4.87
CA PHE A 231 7.56 18.45 -5.35
C PHE A 231 6.82 19.52 -4.54
N PRO A 232 5.87 20.25 -5.17
CA PRO A 232 5.17 21.32 -4.49
C PRO A 232 4.22 20.79 -3.42
N VAL A 233 3.98 21.63 -2.42
CA VAL A 233 3.00 21.43 -1.34
C VAL A 233 1.90 22.46 -1.49
N ALA A 234 0.65 22.03 -1.38
CA ALA A 234 -0.51 22.89 -1.53
C ALA A 234 -1.33 22.93 -0.24
N ASN A 235 -1.63 24.13 0.26
CA ASN A 235 -2.40 24.32 1.50
C ASN A 235 -1.80 23.57 2.71
N GLY A 236 -0.47 23.50 2.76
CA GLY A 236 0.29 22.85 3.83
C GLY A 236 0.18 21.32 3.89
N LYS A 237 -0.31 20.67 2.82
CA LYS A 237 -0.42 19.22 2.71
C LYS A 237 -0.20 18.74 1.27
N PHE A 238 0.08 17.46 1.14
CA PHE A 238 0.07 16.77 -0.14
C PHE A 238 -0.07 15.27 0.08
N THR A 239 -0.45 14.54 -0.96
CA THR A 239 -0.49 13.09 -0.94
C THR A 239 0.28 12.52 -2.12
N ILE A 240 0.87 11.35 -1.91
CA ILE A 240 1.53 10.56 -2.93
C ILE A 240 0.72 9.28 -3.08
N ARG A 241 0.33 8.93 -4.30
CA ARG A 241 -0.42 7.72 -4.62
C ARG A 241 0.41 6.83 -5.55
N LEU A 242 0.54 5.55 -5.21
CA LEU A 242 1.08 4.55 -6.13
C LEU A 242 -0.04 4.05 -7.04
N GLY A 243 0.09 4.25 -8.35
CA GLY A 243 -0.77 3.62 -9.34
C GLY A 243 -0.36 2.17 -9.59
N ASN A 244 -1.32 1.33 -9.98
CA ASN A 244 -1.07 -0.07 -10.30
C ASN A 244 -1.19 -0.40 -11.79
N ARG A 245 -1.25 0.60 -12.69
CA ARG A 245 -1.23 0.36 -14.13
C ARG A 245 0.00 -0.43 -14.59
N GLY A 246 -0.19 -1.23 -15.62
CA GLY A 246 0.88 -1.95 -16.29
C GLY A 246 0.35 -3.15 -17.04
N LYS A 247 0.96 -3.45 -18.19
CA LYS A 247 0.70 -4.67 -18.93
C LYS A 247 1.49 -5.81 -18.29
N LEU A 248 0.82 -6.96 -18.10
CA LEU A 248 1.51 -8.19 -17.70
C LEU A 248 2.44 -8.63 -18.84
N GLU A 249 3.69 -8.94 -18.52
CA GLU A 249 4.60 -9.58 -19.47
C GLU A 249 4.31 -11.09 -19.58
N ASP A 250 4.96 -11.76 -20.53
CA ASP A 250 4.84 -13.20 -20.71
C ASP A 250 5.19 -13.93 -19.39
N GLY A 251 4.31 -14.85 -18.97
CA GLY A 251 4.38 -15.51 -17.66
C GLY A 251 3.64 -14.79 -16.53
N GLY A 252 3.20 -13.55 -16.74
CA GLY A 252 2.39 -12.79 -15.79
C GLY A 252 3.05 -12.54 -14.43
N GLY A 253 2.24 -12.07 -13.48
CA GLY A 253 2.65 -11.97 -12.08
C GLY A 253 3.59 -10.82 -11.73
N ASP A 254 3.72 -9.80 -12.58
CA ASP A 254 4.49 -8.59 -12.27
C ASP A 254 3.84 -7.82 -11.11
N ARG A 255 4.69 -7.35 -10.18
CA ARG A 255 4.24 -6.78 -8.90
C ARG A 255 4.93 -5.47 -8.60
N LEU A 256 4.20 -4.59 -7.93
CA LEU A 256 4.72 -3.35 -7.37
C LEU A 256 5.02 -3.55 -5.90
N LEU A 257 6.11 -2.92 -5.43
CA LEU A 257 6.46 -2.84 -4.03
C LEU A 257 5.71 -1.69 -3.37
N VAL A 258 5.15 -1.96 -2.20
CA VAL A 258 4.50 -0.98 -1.34
C VAL A 258 5.32 -0.91 -0.06
N ALA A 259 6.12 0.15 0.04
CA ALA A 259 7.12 0.34 1.08
C ALA A 259 6.98 1.72 1.75
N GLN A 260 8.02 2.13 2.46
CA GLN A 260 8.06 3.40 3.17
C GLN A 260 8.49 4.53 2.23
N LEU A 261 7.89 5.71 2.42
CA LEU A 261 8.27 6.96 1.79
C LEU A 261 8.79 7.91 2.86
N ARG A 262 9.85 8.64 2.52
CA ARG A 262 10.42 9.72 3.32
C ARG A 262 10.16 11.03 2.61
N VAL A 263 9.78 12.03 3.40
CA VAL A 263 9.61 13.40 2.95
C VAL A 263 10.49 14.30 3.81
N THR A 264 11.23 15.21 3.17
CA THR A 264 12.00 16.26 3.83
C THR A 264 11.61 17.61 3.23
N CYS A 265 11.13 18.54 4.05
CA CYS A 265 10.68 19.85 3.59
C CYS A 265 11.51 20.96 4.24
N GLY A 266 11.94 21.90 3.40
CA GLY A 266 12.52 23.17 3.82
C GLY A 266 11.45 24.26 3.97
N LYS A 267 11.84 25.39 4.55
CA LYS A 267 11.04 26.61 4.50
C LYS A 267 11.19 27.24 3.11
N ALA A 268 10.11 27.76 2.55
CA ALA A 268 10.18 28.57 1.34
C ALA A 268 11.08 29.80 1.60
N ASP A 269 12.11 30.01 0.78
CA ASP A 269 12.84 31.27 0.73
C ASP A 269 11.87 32.32 0.16
N ARG A 270 11.33 33.18 1.04
CA ARG A 270 10.45 34.30 0.64
C ARG A 270 11.25 35.55 0.33
#